data_AF-A0A538I3J2-F1
#
_entry.id   AF-A0A538I3J2-F1
#
_cell.length_a   1.000
_cell.length_b   1.000
_cell.length_c   1.000
_cell.angle_alpha   90.00
_cell.angle_beta   90.00
_cell.angle_gamma   90.00
#
_symmetry.space_group_name_H-M   'P 1'
#
loop_
_entity.id
_entity.type
_entity.pdbx_description
1 polymer ?
#
loop_
_entity_poly.entity_id
_entity_poly.type
_entity_poly.pdbx_seq_one_letter_code
_entity_poly.pdbx_strand_id
1 'polypeptide(L)'
;MRAKALAQQGRFEDAEALAREALSLVAETDASILEHATLLDLAEVQRLAGKDPEMRATLEAAFEVAERKGSPVLAESARRPLLERAGAPLPTA
;
A
#
# COMPACT_ATOMS: atom_id res chain seq x y z
N MET A 1 6.77 -3.51 9.07
CA MET A 1 5.63 -4.33 9.54
C MET A 1 5.96 -5.83 9.43
N ARG A 2 5.40 -6.67 10.32
CA ARG A 2 5.56 -8.14 10.31
C ARG A 2 5.02 -8.82 9.04
N ALA A 3 3.99 -8.27 8.40
CA ALA A 3 3.48 -8.81 7.13
C ALA A 3 4.55 -8.81 6.03
N LYS A 4 5.31 -7.72 5.89
CA LYS A 4 6.41 -7.65 4.90
C LYS A 4 7.50 -8.67 5.16
N ALA A 5 7.81 -8.96 6.42
CA ALA A 5 8.76 -10.01 6.78
C ALA A 5 8.23 -11.41 6.36
N LEU A 6 6.94 -11.68 6.56
CA LEU A 6 6.31 -12.92 6.11
C LEU A 6 6.32 -13.04 4.58
N ALA A 7 6.01 -11.96 3.86
CA ALA A 7 6.03 -11.94 2.40
C ALA A 7 7.44 -12.18 1.84
N GLN A 8 8.48 -11.61 2.46
CA GLN A 8 9.88 -11.88 2.08
C GLN A 8 10.29 -13.34 2.30
N GLN A 9 9.63 -14.05 3.21
CA GLN A 9 9.81 -15.48 3.44
C GLN A 9 8.95 -16.35 2.51
N GLY A 10 8.23 -15.76 1.55
CA GLY A 10 7.32 -16.46 0.63
C GLY A 10 5.99 -16.86 1.26
N ARG A 11 5.69 -16.42 2.49
CA ARG A 11 4.43 -16.71 3.19
C ARG A 11 3.38 -15.66 2.85
N PHE A 12 2.94 -15.66 1.59
CA PHE A 12 2.14 -14.56 1.03
C PHE A 12 0.74 -14.48 1.60
N GLU A 13 0.05 -15.61 1.79
CA GLU A 13 -1.30 -15.63 2.35
C GLU A 13 -1.32 -15.11 3.80
N ASP A 14 -0.37 -15.58 4.62
CA ASP A 14 -0.23 -15.12 6.00
C ASP A 14 0.11 -13.63 6.09
N ALA A 15 0.99 -13.16 5.18
CA ALA A 15 1.35 -11.76 5.09
C ALA A 15 0.13 -10.89 4.73
N GLU A 16 -0.63 -11.29 3.72
CA GLU A 16 -1.79 -10.54 3.24
C GLU A 16 -2.91 -10.51 4.29
N ALA A 17 -3.17 -11.64 4.95
CA ALA A 17 -4.12 -11.72 6.05
C ALA A 17 -3.74 -10.76 7.19
N LEU A 18 -2.47 -10.77 7.61
CA LEU A 18 -1.98 -9.90 8.68
C LEU A 18 -2.05 -8.41 8.30
N ALA A 19 -1.72 -8.06 7.06
CA ALA A 19 -1.81 -6.69 6.58
C ALA A 19 -3.26 -6.18 6.48
N ARG A 20 -4.20 -7.04 6.06
CA ARG A 20 -5.65 -6.71 6.05
C ARG A 20 -6.24 -6.58 7.44
N GLU A 21 -5.82 -7.42 8.38
CA GLU A 21 -6.22 -7.30 9.78
C GLU A 21 -5.73 -5.97 10.35
N ALA A 22 -4.46 -5.63 10.13
CA ALA A 22 -3.91 -4.34 10.53
C ALA A 22 -4.68 -3.16 9.91
N LEU A 23 -5.03 -3.25 8.62
CA LEU A 23 -5.81 -2.21 7.95
C LEU A 23 -7.21 -2.05 8.57
N SER A 24 -7.86 -3.16 8.92
CA SER A 24 -9.19 -3.15 9.55
C SER A 24 -9.14 -2.46 10.92
N LEU A 25 -8.14 -2.77 11.74
CA LEU A 25 -7.93 -2.14 13.04
C LEU A 25 -7.64 -0.64 12.92
N VAL A 26 -6.91 -0.22 11.88
CA VAL A 26 -6.58 1.18 11.66
C VAL A 26 -7.75 1.95 11.05
N ALA A 27 -8.57 1.33 10.22
CA ALA A 27 -9.77 1.94 9.64
C ALA A 27 -10.83 2.30 10.70
N GLU A 28 -10.82 1.61 11.85
CA GLU A 28 -11.63 1.97 13.03
C GLU A 28 -11.10 3.21 13.75
N THR A 29 -9.94 3.73 13.35
CA THR A 29 -9.32 4.93 13.94
C THR A 29 -9.36 6.09 12.95
N ASP A 30 -9.51 7.33 13.44
CA ASP A 30 -9.36 8.55 12.63
C ASP A 30 -7.89 8.83 12.23
N ALA A 31 -7.02 7.82 12.20
CA ALA A 31 -5.59 7.94 11.94
C ALA A 31 -5.26 7.73 10.46
N SER A 32 -5.67 8.66 9.59
CA SER A 32 -5.47 8.55 8.13
C SER A 32 -4.01 8.38 7.69
N ILE A 33 -3.04 8.86 8.48
CA ILE A 33 -1.61 8.62 8.20
C ILE A 33 -1.27 7.14 8.36
N LEU A 34 -1.77 6.52 9.42
CA LEU A 34 -1.52 5.12 9.71
C LEU A 34 -2.26 4.24 8.72
N GLU A 35 -3.48 4.63 8.33
CA GLU A 35 -4.27 3.95 7.28
C GLU A 35 -3.48 3.93 5.97
N HIS A 36 -3.01 5.10 5.54
CA HIS A 36 -2.18 5.23 4.34
C HIS A 36 -0.91 4.37 4.39
N ALA A 37 -0.15 4.42 5.50
CA ALA A 37 1.06 3.61 5.66
C ALA A 37 0.77 2.10 5.62
N THR A 38 -0.36 1.69 6.20
CA THR A 38 -0.77 0.27 6.22
C THR A 38 -1.18 -0.21 4.83
N LEU A 39 -1.85 0.63 4.04
CA LEU A 39 -2.15 0.35 2.63
C LEU A 39 -0.88 0.19 1.80
N LEU A 40 0.13 1.04 1.98
CA LEU A 40 1.42 0.89 1.28
C LEU A 40 2.13 -0.42 1.65
N ASP A 41 2.07 -0.82 2.92
CA ASP A 41 2.65 -2.10 3.35
C ASP A 41 1.87 -3.31 2.80
N LEU A 42 0.54 -3.24 2.67
CA LEU A 42 -0.28 -4.28 2.01
C LEU A 42 0.04 -4.37 0.50
N ALA A 43 0.15 -3.22 -0.17
CA ALA A 43 0.52 -3.16 -1.58
C ALA A 43 1.90 -3.80 -1.84
N GLU A 44 2.86 -3.59 -0.94
CA GLU A 44 4.17 -4.23 -1.01
C GLU A 44 4.09 -5.76 -0.84
N VAL A 45 3.24 -6.25 0.06
CA VAL A 45 3.00 -7.70 0.22
C VAL A 45 2.41 -8.28 -1.06
N GLN A 46 1.40 -7.64 -1.64
CA GLN A 46 0.78 -8.06 -2.90
C GLN A 46 1.78 -8.01 -4.07
N ARG A 47 2.66 -7.01 -4.09
CA ARG A 47 3.76 -6.90 -5.06
C ARG A 47 4.70 -8.11 -4.96
N LEU A 48 5.14 -8.46 -3.76
CA LEU A 48 6.00 -9.62 -3.53
C LEU A 48 5.31 -10.94 -3.88
N ALA A 49 3.98 -11.02 -3.72
CA ALA A 49 3.16 -12.16 -4.10
C ALA A 49 2.81 -12.23 -5.60
N GLY A 50 3.21 -11.24 -6.41
CA GLY A 50 2.87 -11.16 -7.84
C GLY A 50 1.40 -10.80 -8.14
N LYS A 51 0.66 -10.31 -7.14
CA LYS A 51 -0.75 -9.93 -7.23
C LYS A 51 -0.92 -8.50 -7.70
N ASP A 52 -0.57 -8.24 -8.96
CA ASP A 52 -0.53 -6.89 -9.52
C ASP A 52 -1.87 -6.15 -9.58
N PRO A 53 -3.00 -6.79 -9.93
CA PRO A 53 -4.31 -6.14 -9.86
C PRO A 53 -4.66 -5.66 -8.44
N GLU A 54 -4.45 -6.50 -7.44
CA GLU A 54 -4.74 -6.21 -6.03
C GLU A 54 -3.82 -5.14 -5.48
N MET A 55 -2.54 -5.18 -5.84
CA MET A 55 -1.55 -4.14 -5.52
C MET A 55 -1.98 -2.78 -6.07
N ARG A 56 -2.43 -2.71 -7.33
CA ARG A 56 -2.92 -1.46 -7.93
C ARG A 56 -4.14 -0.91 -7.19
N ALA A 57 -5.15 -1.74 -6.95
CA ALA A 57 -6.34 -1.33 -6.20
C ALA A 57 -5.99 -0.83 -4.79
N THR A 58 -5.01 -1.45 -4.13
CA THR A 58 -4.57 -1.05 -2.79
C THR A 58 -3.82 0.30 -2.81
N LEU A 59 -3.01 0.56 -3.83
CA LEU A 59 -2.34 1.86 -4.01
C LEU A 59 -3.34 2.97 -4.37
N GLU A 60 -4.38 2.67 -5.14
CA GLU A 60 -5.48 3.59 -5.40
C GLU A 60 -6.20 3.98 -4.11
N ALA A 61 -6.53 3.01 -3.25
CA ALA A 61 -7.08 3.31 -1.92
C ALA A 61 -6.14 4.17 -1.06
N ALA A 62 -4.82 3.92 -1.11
CA ALA A 62 -3.85 4.76 -0.41
C ALA A 62 -3.85 6.20 -0.93
N PHE A 63 -4.00 6.38 -2.25
CA PHE A 63 -4.12 7.68 -2.88
C PHE A 63 -5.40 8.41 -2.45
N GLU A 64 -6.55 7.72 -2.39
CA GLU A 64 -7.80 8.31 -1.90
C GLU A 64 -7.68 8.81 -0.45
N VAL A 65 -7.00 8.05 0.43
CA VAL A 65 -6.70 8.50 1.80
C VAL A 65 -5.88 9.80 1.80
N ALA A 66 -4.88 9.88 0.91
CA ALA A 66 -4.05 11.07 0.77
C ALA A 66 -4.84 12.28 0.26
N GLU A 67 -5.75 12.06 -0.70
CA GLU A 67 -6.64 13.10 -1.22
C GLU A 67 -7.60 13.62 -0.16
N ARG A 68 -8.27 12.73 0.59
CA ARG A 68 -9.16 13.13 1.69
C ARG A 68 -8.43 13.96 2.76
N LYS A 69 -7.16 13.63 3.02
CA LYS A 69 -6.31 14.39 3.95
C LYS A 69 -5.78 15.70 3.34
N GLY A 70 -5.79 15.84 2.01
CA GLY A 70 -5.17 16.96 1.31
C GLY A 70 -3.63 16.94 1.36
N SER A 71 -3.02 15.75 1.35
CA SER A 71 -1.58 15.59 1.55
C SER A 71 -0.85 15.17 0.26
N PRO A 72 -0.20 16.10 -0.46
CA PRO A 72 0.48 15.79 -1.73
C PRO A 72 1.67 14.84 -1.55
N VAL A 73 2.34 14.89 -0.40
CA VAL A 73 3.44 13.96 -0.06
C VAL A 73 2.95 12.52 -0.01
N LEU A 74 1.80 12.27 0.63
CA LEU A 74 1.21 10.93 0.70
C LEU A 74 0.69 10.47 -0.67
N ALA A 75 0.12 11.39 -1.44
CA ALA A 75 -0.37 11.10 -2.78
C ALA A 75 0.78 10.63 -3.70
N GLU A 76 1.93 11.30 -3.62
CA GLU A 76 3.12 10.92 -4.39
C GLU A 76 3.69 9.56 -3.96
N SER A 77 3.70 9.25 -2.65
CA SER A 77 4.16 7.93 -2.18
C SER A 77 3.29 6.77 -2.66
N ALA A 78 1.98 6.99 -2.88
CA ALA A 78 1.09 5.99 -3.47
C ALA A 78 1.19 5.91 -5.00
N ARG A 79 1.47 7.04 -5.68
CA ARG A 79 1.61 7.10 -7.15
C ARG A 79 2.89 6.47 -7.66
N ARG A 80 4.00 6.68 -6.95
CA ARG A 80 5.33 6.24 -7.42
C ARG A 80 5.38 4.75 -7.80
N PRO A 81 4.89 3.80 -6.99
CA PRO A 81 4.91 2.38 -7.34
C PRO A 81 3.99 2.02 -8.52
N LEU A 82 2.89 2.77 -8.73
CA LEU A 82 2.01 2.60 -9.89
C LEU A 82 2.75 2.93 -11.19
N LEU A 83 3.51 4.04 -11.19
CA LEU A 83 4.29 4.50 -12.35
C LEU A 83 5.42 3.53 -12.68
N GLU A 84 6.16 3.09 -11.67
CA GLU A 84 7.24 2.11 -11.81
C GLU A 84 6.73 0.81 -12.47
N ARG A 85 5.51 0.36 -12.11
CA ARG A 85 4.92 -0.84 -12.70
C ARG A 85 4.34 -0.63 -14.10
N ALA A 86 3.86 0.57 -14.41
CA ALA A 86 3.39 0.92 -15.75
C ALA A 86 4.54 1.08 -16.77
N GLY A 87 5.80 1.00 -16.33
CA GLY A 87 6.97 1.31 -17.16
C GLY A 87 7.06 2.80 -17.50
N ALA A 88 6.28 3.65 -16.82
CA ALA A 88 6.31 5.08 -17.03
C ALA A 88 7.54 5.67 -16.32
N PRO A 89 8.35 6.50 -16.98
CA PRO A 89 9.45 7.18 -16.31
C PRO A 89 8.87 8.04 -15.17
N LEU A 90 9.45 7.91 -13.98
CA LEU A 90 9.08 8.75 -12.83
C LEU A 90 9.27 10.22 -13.23
N PRO A 91 8.29 11.11 -12.99
CA PRO A 91 8.49 12.53 -13.21
C PRO A 91 9.62 12.99 -12.29
N THR A 92 10.73 13.41 -12.88
CA THR A 92 11.82 14.09 -12.17
C THR A 92 11.27 15.40 -11.59
N ALA A 93 11.36 15.51 -10.26
CA ALA A 93 11.02 16.71 -9.50
C ALA A 93 11.85 17.93 -9.91
#